data_AF-A0A2M6WYN8-F1
#
_entry.id   AF-A0A2M6WYN8-F1
#
_cell.length_a   1.000
_cell.length_b   1.000
_cell.length_c   1.000
_cell.angle_alpha   90.00
_cell.angle_beta   90.00
_cell.angle_gamma   90.00
#
_symmetry.space_group_name_H-M   'P 1'
#
loop_
_entity.id
_entity.type
_entity.pdbx_description
1 polymer ?
#
loop_
_entity_poly.entity_id
_entity_poly.type
_entity_poly.pdbx_seq_one_letter_code
_entity_poly.pdbx_strand_id
1 'polypeptide(L)'
;MTMIDKLILPVESYRVGGYAFGERIRRRFGVPAIHLGEDVLAAAGTAVAAIGEGDVVLACTLPGSEKKKSWGGLVIIQHQSESAWSTEVHHAQMNESQQQRGQSPHKTQNIKQHEVFYSIYGHLGGLRVEEGEAVAGGQPVGAVAPALTAENGWWQQVHLHFAIYTGSWTGAVLPGWWRPEQFWRTRLSYWQAPKTFIEKLNLV
;
A
#
# COMPACT_ATOMS: atom_id res chain seq x y z
N MET A 1 -4.18 -24.03 8.59
CA MET A 1 -4.81 -23.07 7.68
C MET A 1 -4.81 -21.75 8.42
N THR A 2 -3.74 -20.98 8.27
CA THR A 2 -3.59 -19.67 8.91
C THR A 2 -4.44 -18.71 8.11
N MET A 3 -5.60 -18.39 8.67
CA MET A 3 -6.37 -17.21 8.28
C MET A 3 -5.40 -16.03 8.24
N ILE A 4 -5.52 -15.13 7.27
CA ILE A 4 -4.85 -13.83 7.39
C ILE A 4 -5.32 -13.26 8.73
N ASP A 5 -4.37 -12.97 9.62
CA ASP A 5 -4.69 -12.20 10.81
C ASP A 5 -5.26 -10.87 10.35
N LYS A 6 -6.47 -10.56 10.83
CA LYS A 6 -7.22 -9.35 10.49
C LYS A 6 -6.29 -8.13 10.43
N LEU A 7 -6.25 -7.48 9.28
CA LEU A 7 -5.44 -6.28 9.09
C LEU A 7 -5.90 -5.17 10.02
N ILE A 8 -4.96 -4.40 10.54
CA ILE A 8 -5.22 -3.23 11.38
C ILE A 8 -4.91 -1.93 10.63
N LEU A 9 -5.35 -0.81 11.18
CA LEU A 9 -4.88 0.50 10.72
C LEU A 9 -3.50 0.79 11.32
N PRO A 10 -2.61 1.49 10.59
CA PRO A 10 -1.23 1.71 11.01
C PRO A 10 -1.08 2.66 12.21
N VAL A 11 -2.16 3.41 12.52
CA VAL A 11 -2.31 4.27 13.69
C VAL A 11 -3.75 4.17 14.19
N GLU A 12 -3.96 4.28 15.51
CA GLU A 12 -5.27 4.11 16.14
C GLU A 12 -6.29 5.19 15.70
N SER A 13 -5.88 6.46 15.70
CA SER A 13 -6.73 7.60 15.31
C SER A 13 -6.62 7.93 13.82
N TYR A 14 -6.89 6.95 12.96
CA TYR A 14 -6.73 7.09 11.51
C TYR A 14 -7.71 8.13 10.93
N ARG A 15 -7.20 9.33 10.65
CA ARG A 15 -7.95 10.44 10.05
C ARG A 15 -7.13 11.09 8.94
N VAL A 16 -7.62 11.01 7.72
CA VAL A 16 -7.05 11.75 6.58
C VAL A 16 -7.23 13.25 6.83
N GLY A 17 -6.17 14.03 6.70
CA GLY A 17 -6.25 15.48 6.83
C GLY A 17 -5.15 16.28 6.13
N GLY A 18 -4.20 15.62 5.47
CA GLY A 18 -3.48 16.20 4.34
C GLY A 18 -4.18 15.84 3.03
N TYR A 19 -3.45 15.27 2.07
CA TYR A 19 -4.02 14.80 0.81
C TYR A 19 -4.68 13.43 0.93
N ALA A 20 -5.88 13.30 0.35
CA ALA A 20 -6.56 12.02 0.22
C ALA A 20 -6.02 11.21 -0.96
N PHE A 21 -6.24 9.89 -0.96
CA PHE A 21 -5.91 9.05 -2.10
C PHE A 21 -6.67 9.51 -3.35
N GLY A 22 -5.97 9.59 -4.48
CA GLY A 22 -6.57 10.02 -5.74
C GLY A 22 -6.76 11.53 -5.87
N GLU A 23 -6.41 12.32 -4.85
CA GLU A 23 -6.53 13.77 -4.90
C GLU A 23 -5.62 14.36 -5.98
N ARG A 24 -6.18 15.30 -6.75
CA ARG A 24 -5.51 15.92 -7.90
C ARG A 24 -4.97 17.29 -7.52
N ILE A 25 -3.65 17.44 -7.54
CA ILE A 25 -3.01 18.74 -7.34
C ILE A 25 -2.71 19.40 -8.67
N ARG A 26 -3.25 20.61 -8.86
CA ARG A 26 -2.93 21.46 -9.99
C ARG A 26 -1.45 21.83 -9.96
N ARG A 27 -0.79 21.64 -11.10
CA ARG A 27 0.62 22.03 -11.28
C ARG A 27 0.69 23.30 -12.11
N ARG A 28 1.79 24.04 -11.93
CA ARG A 28 2.06 25.29 -12.69
C ARG A 28 2.01 25.05 -14.20
N PHE A 29 2.49 23.89 -14.64
CA PHE A 29 2.44 23.43 -16.02
C PHE A 29 2.09 21.93 -16.06
N GLY A 30 1.34 21.51 -17.08
CA GLY A 30 1.00 20.11 -17.33
C GLY A 30 -0.24 19.59 -16.60
N VAL A 31 -0.44 18.28 -16.71
CA VAL A 31 -1.56 17.55 -16.10
C VAL A 31 -1.38 17.45 -14.58
N PRO A 32 -2.48 17.45 -13.78
CA PRO A 32 -2.41 17.31 -12.34
C PRO A 32 -1.60 16.09 -11.89
N ALA A 33 -0.86 16.23 -10.78
CA ALA A 33 -0.34 15.07 -10.06
C ALA A 33 -1.47 14.45 -9.25
N ILE A 34 -1.44 13.13 -9.08
CA ILE A 34 -2.42 12.37 -8.29
C ILE A 34 -1.72 11.82 -7.05
N HIS A 35 -2.28 12.03 -5.87
CA HIS A 35 -1.73 11.50 -4.63
C HIS A 35 -1.89 9.97 -4.56
N LEU A 36 -0.80 9.26 -4.26
CA LEU A 36 -0.73 7.80 -4.28
C LEU A 36 -0.83 7.16 -2.89
N GLY A 37 -1.45 7.86 -1.94
CA GLY A 37 -1.68 7.38 -0.58
C GLY A 37 -2.64 8.31 0.14
N GLU A 38 -2.65 8.23 1.47
CA GLU A 38 -3.39 9.12 2.34
C GLU A 38 -2.41 9.76 3.33
N ASP A 39 -2.53 11.08 3.50
CA ASP A 39 -1.82 11.81 4.54
C ASP A 39 -2.67 11.82 5.81
N VAL A 40 -2.30 10.94 6.73
CA VAL A 40 -3.00 10.68 7.98
C VAL A 40 -2.47 11.61 9.06
N LEU A 41 -3.36 12.35 9.70
CA LEU A 41 -3.01 13.23 10.81
C LEU A 41 -2.61 12.41 12.03
N ALA A 42 -1.39 12.63 12.48
CA ALA A 42 -0.82 12.02 13.68
C ALA A 42 0.21 12.97 14.27
N ALA A 43 0.37 12.96 15.60
CA ALA A 43 1.36 13.80 16.26
C ALA A 43 2.77 13.23 16.03
N ALA A 44 3.79 14.08 16.12
CA ALA A 44 5.17 13.60 16.09
C ALA A 44 5.40 12.64 17.26
N GLY A 45 6.08 11.53 17.02
CA GLY A 45 6.28 10.46 18.00
C GLY A 45 5.12 9.47 18.13
N THR A 46 3.98 9.67 17.44
CA THR A 46 2.94 8.64 17.35
C THR A 46 3.53 7.38 16.74
N ALA A 47 3.45 6.26 17.46
CA ALA A 47 3.92 4.96 16.99
C ALA A 47 3.12 4.52 15.75
N VAL A 48 3.84 4.00 14.76
CA VAL A 48 3.26 3.45 13.53
C VAL A 48 3.49 1.96 13.52
N ALA A 49 2.44 1.19 13.27
CA ALA A 49 2.47 -0.26 13.27
C ALA A 49 2.31 -0.85 11.86
N ALA A 50 2.93 -2.00 11.63
CA ALA A 50 2.65 -2.84 10.48
C ALA A 50 1.17 -3.25 10.48
N ILE A 51 0.49 -3.10 9.34
CA ILE A 51 -0.95 -3.40 9.24
C ILE A 51 -1.28 -4.89 9.33
N GLY A 52 -0.31 -5.76 9.13
CA GLY A 52 -0.45 -7.21 9.09
C GLY A 52 0.90 -7.89 9.00
N GLU A 53 0.90 -9.22 9.07
CA GLU A 53 2.11 -10.03 8.84
C GLU A 53 2.70 -9.75 7.46
N GLY A 54 4.02 -9.70 7.35
CA GLY A 54 4.70 -9.53 6.08
C GLY A 54 6.22 -9.42 6.19
N ASP A 55 6.86 -9.22 5.03
CA ASP A 55 8.30 -9.08 4.90
C ASP A 55 8.64 -7.62 4.56
N VAL A 56 9.56 -7.01 5.30
CA VAL A 56 10.06 -5.65 5.02
C VAL A 56 10.95 -5.72 3.77
N VAL A 57 10.45 -5.21 2.65
CA VAL A 57 11.19 -5.20 1.36
C VAL A 57 11.96 -3.91 1.12
N LEU A 58 11.78 -2.90 1.97
CA LEU A 58 12.59 -1.69 2.00
C LEU A 58 12.45 -1.01 3.37
N ALA A 59 13.57 -0.64 3.99
CA ALA A 59 13.61 0.26 5.14
C ALA A 59 14.79 1.22 4.99
N CYS A 60 14.53 2.51 4.77
CA CYS A 60 15.59 3.49 4.58
C CYS A 60 15.15 4.91 4.93
N THR A 61 16.12 5.83 5.05
CA THR A 61 15.85 7.27 5.11
C THR A 61 16.25 7.91 3.79
N LEU A 62 15.28 8.52 3.12
CA LEU A 62 15.47 9.31 1.90
C LEU A 62 15.31 10.79 2.26
N PRO A 63 16.35 11.43 2.81
CA PRO A 63 16.24 12.79 3.30
C PRO A 63 15.84 13.74 2.17
N GLY A 64 14.92 14.64 2.49
CA GLY A 64 14.63 15.79 1.63
C GLY A 64 15.59 16.94 1.89
N SER A 65 15.17 18.12 1.46
CA SER A 65 15.68 19.41 1.91
C SER A 65 14.53 20.40 1.97
N GLU A 66 14.74 21.57 2.57
CA GLU A 66 13.77 22.66 2.54
C GLU A 66 13.28 22.98 1.11
N LYS A 67 14.20 22.92 0.13
CA LYS A 67 13.95 23.22 -1.29
C LYS A 67 13.34 22.06 -2.09
N LYS A 68 13.52 20.82 -1.62
CA LYS A 68 13.04 19.60 -2.31
C LYS A 68 12.60 18.56 -1.29
N LYS A 69 11.29 18.48 -1.07
CA LYS A 69 10.69 17.50 -0.16
C LYS A 69 10.91 16.07 -0.66
N SER A 70 10.90 15.11 0.27
CA SER A 70 11.13 13.68 -0.01
C SER A 70 10.23 12.82 0.89
N TRP A 71 10.45 11.51 0.87
CA TRP A 71 9.81 10.54 1.76
C TRP A 71 10.27 10.68 3.21
N GLY A 72 11.53 11.06 3.45
CA GLY A 72 12.10 10.94 4.80
C GLY A 72 12.30 9.48 5.17
N GLY A 73 12.00 9.07 6.41
CA GLY A 73 11.98 7.65 6.75
C GLY A 73 10.87 6.92 6.01
N LEU A 74 11.23 5.79 5.40
CA LEU A 74 10.39 5.01 4.51
C LEU A 74 10.51 3.53 4.88
N VAL A 75 9.36 2.89 5.05
CA VAL A 75 9.23 1.43 5.17
C VAL A 75 8.26 0.94 4.10
N ILE A 76 8.58 -0.19 3.46
CA ILE A 76 7.66 -0.92 2.57
C ILE A 76 7.62 -2.37 3.04
N ILE A 77 6.41 -2.88 3.29
CA ILE A 77 6.18 -4.26 3.70
C ILE A 77 5.40 -4.97 2.60
N GLN A 78 5.88 -6.12 2.17
CA GLN A 78 5.18 -7.07 1.32
C GLN A 78 4.29 -7.96 2.17
N HIS A 79 3.05 -8.12 1.76
CA HIS A 79 2.06 -8.99 2.39
C HIS A 79 1.58 -10.05 1.41
N GLN A 80 1.14 -11.17 1.94
CA GLN A 80 0.43 -12.21 1.19
C GLN A 80 -0.97 -12.35 1.77
N SER A 81 -1.99 -12.22 0.91
CA SER A 81 -3.37 -12.52 1.26
C SER A 81 -3.87 -13.75 0.53
N GLU A 82 -4.50 -14.69 1.24
CA GLU A 82 -5.35 -15.69 0.60
C GLU A 82 -6.57 -15.00 -0.03
N SER A 83 -6.67 -15.04 -1.36
CA SER A 83 -7.86 -14.61 -2.08
C SER A 83 -8.80 -15.82 -2.22
N ALA A 84 -10.03 -15.70 -1.69
CA ALA A 84 -11.09 -16.68 -1.91
C ALA A 84 -11.76 -16.54 -3.29
N TRP A 85 -11.27 -15.63 -4.15
CA TRP A 85 -11.79 -15.48 -5.50
C TRP A 85 -11.28 -16.62 -6.39
N SER A 86 -12.07 -17.68 -6.45
CA SER A 86 -11.97 -18.67 -7.51
C SER A 86 -12.29 -17.99 -8.85
N THR A 87 -11.61 -18.41 -9.91
CA THR A 87 -11.75 -17.90 -11.27
C THR A 87 -13.10 -18.28 -11.93
N GLU A 88 -14.21 -18.23 -11.20
CA GLU A 88 -15.56 -18.54 -11.72
C GLU A 88 -16.29 -17.33 -12.30
N VAL A 89 -15.66 -16.45 -13.08
CA VAL A 89 -16.35 -15.66 -14.12
C VAL A 89 -15.37 -14.92 -15.03
N HIS A 90 -14.85 -15.60 -16.05
CA HIS A 90 -14.47 -14.94 -17.31
C HIS A 90 -14.58 -15.91 -18.51
N HIS A 91 -15.59 -16.80 -18.50
CA HIS A 91 -15.97 -17.65 -19.65
C HIS A 91 -17.50 -17.77 -19.75
N ALA A 92 -18.24 -16.69 -19.48
CA ALA A 92 -19.67 -16.60 -19.77
C ALA A 92 -19.91 -15.59 -20.90
N GLN A 93 -19.31 -15.83 -22.07
CA GLN A 93 -19.70 -15.25 -23.36
C GLN A 93 -18.86 -15.92 -24.46
N MET A 94 -19.39 -17.01 -25.01
CA MET A 94 -19.11 -17.64 -26.32
C MET A 94 -19.18 -19.18 -26.16
N ASN A 95 -20.40 -19.71 -26.19
CA ASN A 95 -20.78 -20.93 -26.91
C ASN A 95 -22.18 -21.40 -26.47
N GLU A 96 -23.21 -20.61 -26.82
CA GLU A 96 -24.50 -21.23 -27.13
C GLU A 96 -24.41 -21.77 -28.56
N SER A 97 -23.88 -22.99 -28.67
CA SER A 97 -24.22 -23.99 -29.70
C SER A 97 -23.14 -25.06 -29.73
N GLN A 98 -23.24 -26.05 -28.85
CA GLN A 98 -23.13 -27.44 -29.27
C GLN A 98 -23.55 -28.39 -28.14
N GLN A 99 -24.42 -29.30 -28.55
CA GLN A 99 -25.09 -30.32 -27.78
C GLN A 99 -24.18 -31.56 -27.69
N GLN A 100 -24.21 -32.24 -26.54
CA GLN A 100 -23.94 -33.67 -26.29
C GLN A 100 -22.70 -34.09 -25.47
N ARG A 101 -23.02 -34.94 -24.48
CA ARG A 101 -22.28 -36.07 -23.88
C ARG A 101 -21.20 -35.78 -22.84
N GLY A 102 -21.58 -36.04 -21.58
CA GLY A 102 -20.95 -37.06 -20.74
C GLY A 102 -19.49 -36.81 -20.37
N GLN A 103 -19.26 -35.94 -19.38
CA GLN A 103 -18.02 -35.96 -18.61
C GLN A 103 -18.32 -35.81 -17.12
N SER A 104 -17.60 -36.62 -16.35
CA SER A 104 -17.56 -36.72 -14.89
C SER A 104 -17.43 -35.34 -14.22
N PRO A 105 -17.99 -35.10 -13.02
CA PRO A 105 -17.76 -33.85 -12.32
C PRO A 105 -16.28 -33.78 -11.93
N HIS A 106 -15.49 -33.03 -12.71
CA HIS A 106 -14.17 -32.61 -12.31
C HIS A 106 -14.31 -31.90 -10.96
N LYS A 107 -13.67 -32.46 -9.92
CA LYS A 107 -13.39 -31.75 -8.67
C LYS A 107 -12.64 -30.46 -9.04
N THR A 108 -13.34 -29.34 -9.09
CA THR A 108 -12.73 -28.02 -9.11
C THR A 108 -11.99 -27.87 -7.78
N GLN A 109 -10.68 -28.14 -7.80
CA GLN A 109 -9.85 -27.80 -6.67
C GLN A 109 -9.81 -26.28 -6.60
N ASN A 110 -10.33 -25.73 -5.51
CA ASN A 110 -10.27 -24.32 -5.19
C ASN A 110 -8.79 -23.97 -4.94
N ILE A 111 -8.05 -23.63 -5.99
CA ILE A 111 -6.67 -23.15 -5.85
C ILE A 111 -6.78 -21.75 -5.25
N LYS A 112 -6.54 -21.63 -3.95
CA LYS A 112 -6.40 -20.33 -3.29
C LYS A 112 -5.26 -19.59 -3.98
N GLN A 113 -5.57 -18.51 -4.68
CA GLN A 113 -4.54 -17.62 -5.21
C GLN A 113 -4.07 -16.73 -4.07
N HIS A 114 -2.76 -16.70 -3.85
CA HIS A 114 -2.16 -15.72 -2.96
C HIS A 114 -2.02 -14.40 -3.73
N GLU A 115 -2.75 -13.38 -3.30
CA GLU A 115 -2.57 -12.01 -3.79
C GLU A 115 -1.46 -11.35 -2.98
N VAL A 116 -0.43 -10.86 -3.68
CA VAL A 116 0.65 -10.10 -3.07
C VAL A 116 0.32 -8.61 -3.15
N PHE A 117 0.45 -7.90 -2.04
CA PHE A 117 0.33 -6.44 -2.00
C PHE A 117 1.36 -5.84 -1.06
N TYR A 118 1.50 -4.52 -1.09
CA TYR A 118 2.51 -3.80 -0.32
C TYR A 118 1.86 -2.65 0.43
N SER A 119 2.27 -2.49 1.68
CA SER A 119 1.98 -1.29 2.47
C SER A 119 3.22 -0.39 2.51
N ILE A 120 3.01 0.92 2.36
CA ILE A 120 4.07 1.92 2.32
C ILE A 120 3.84 2.92 3.45
N TYR A 121 4.89 3.19 4.23
CA TYR A 121 4.87 4.07 5.38
C TYR A 121 5.95 5.14 5.20
N GLY A 122 5.53 6.38 4.95
CA GLY A 122 6.42 7.52 4.76
C GLY A 122 6.45 8.45 5.96
N HIS A 123 7.44 9.35 5.98
CA HIS A 123 7.59 10.39 7.01
C HIS A 123 7.82 9.83 8.42
N LEU A 124 8.53 8.69 8.48
CA LEU A 124 8.87 8.03 9.72
C LEU A 124 10.19 8.55 10.30
N GLY A 125 10.24 8.67 11.62
CA GLY A 125 11.45 8.80 12.41
C GLY A 125 11.66 7.55 13.27
N GLY A 126 12.91 7.29 13.65
CA GLY A 126 13.28 6.16 14.52
C GLY A 126 12.76 4.82 14.00
N LEU A 127 13.14 4.46 12.77
CA LEU A 127 12.78 3.17 12.16
C LEU A 127 13.14 2.03 13.13
N ARG A 128 12.22 1.08 13.29
CA ARG A 128 12.35 -0.05 14.22
C ARG A 128 12.47 -1.40 13.54
N VAL A 129 12.55 -1.38 12.21
CA VAL A 129 12.64 -2.56 11.37
C VAL A 129 13.67 -2.32 10.27
N GLU A 130 14.24 -3.40 9.75
CA GLU A 130 15.26 -3.38 8.69
C GLU A 130 14.80 -4.16 7.44
N GLU A 131 15.42 -3.89 6.29
CA GLU A 131 15.14 -4.63 5.05
C GLU A 131 15.50 -6.12 5.22
N GLY A 132 14.58 -7.00 4.82
CA GLY A 132 14.67 -8.45 5.00
C GLY A 132 14.06 -8.96 6.31
N GLU A 133 13.60 -8.09 7.21
CA GLU A 133 12.93 -8.49 8.45
C GLU A 133 11.49 -8.94 8.21
N ALA A 134 11.09 -10.04 8.84
CA ALA A 134 9.69 -10.45 8.93
C ALA A 134 9.00 -9.74 10.11
N VAL A 135 7.80 -9.24 9.91
CA VAL A 135 7.03 -8.49 10.92
C VAL A 135 5.67 -9.11 11.15
N ALA A 136 5.16 -9.01 12.38
CA ALA A 136 3.79 -9.35 12.72
C ALA A 136 2.84 -8.14 12.56
N GLY A 137 1.54 -8.40 12.37
CA GLY A 137 0.52 -7.34 12.45
C GLY A 137 0.53 -6.65 13.83
N GLY A 138 0.53 -5.33 13.85
CA GLY A 138 0.66 -4.55 15.09
C GLY A 138 2.09 -4.27 15.55
N GLN A 139 3.09 -4.91 14.94
CA GLN A 139 4.49 -4.64 15.27
C GLN A 139 4.86 -3.18 14.94
N PRO A 140 5.45 -2.41 15.87
CA PRO A 140 5.92 -1.05 15.59
C PRO A 140 7.02 -1.04 14.52
N VAL A 141 6.83 -0.24 13.46
CA VAL A 141 7.82 -0.05 12.37
C VAL A 141 8.59 1.26 12.49
N GLY A 142 8.08 2.21 13.27
CA GLY A 142 8.67 3.52 13.49
C GLY A 142 7.71 4.44 14.24
N ALA A 143 7.97 5.74 14.18
CA ALA A 143 7.06 6.77 14.67
C ALA A 143 6.95 7.92 13.68
N VAL A 144 5.87 8.69 13.72
CA VAL A 144 5.72 9.88 12.87
C VAL A 144 6.80 10.91 13.20
N ALA A 145 7.52 11.37 12.17
CA ALA A 145 8.64 12.30 12.35
C ALA A 145 8.17 13.74 12.65
N PRO A 146 8.97 14.53 13.40
CA PRO A 146 8.68 15.96 13.60
C PRO A 146 8.74 16.77 12.31
N ALA A 147 7.98 17.86 12.23
CA ALA A 147 7.98 18.77 11.08
C ALA A 147 9.39 19.27 10.76
N LEU A 148 9.67 19.51 9.47
CA LEU A 148 10.92 20.10 8.98
C LEU A 148 12.20 19.33 9.40
N THR A 149 12.09 18.02 9.59
CA THR A 149 13.24 17.12 9.82
C THR A 149 13.60 16.33 8.57
N ALA A 150 14.79 15.73 8.55
CA ALA A 150 15.22 14.85 7.46
C ALA A 150 14.30 13.61 7.35
N GLU A 151 13.90 13.07 8.48
CA GLU A 151 13.00 11.93 8.70
C GLU A 151 11.57 12.24 8.25
N ASN A 152 11.11 13.49 8.39
CA ASN A 152 9.83 13.94 7.83
C ASN A 152 9.96 14.42 6.38
N GLY A 153 11.08 14.15 5.69
CA GLY A 153 11.29 14.59 4.32
C GLY A 153 11.20 16.11 4.12
N TRP A 154 11.42 16.88 5.19
CA TRP A 154 11.26 18.32 5.31
C TRP A 154 9.83 18.85 5.10
N TRP A 155 8.78 18.03 5.24
CA TRP A 155 7.40 18.52 5.20
C TRP A 155 7.09 19.41 6.41
N GLN A 156 6.30 20.48 6.19
CA GLN A 156 5.87 21.37 7.27
C GLN A 156 4.75 20.74 8.10
N GLN A 157 3.87 19.98 7.45
CA GLN A 157 2.83 19.23 8.12
C GLN A 157 3.43 17.96 8.75
N VAL A 158 3.11 17.73 10.02
CA VAL A 158 3.37 16.45 10.69
C VAL A 158 2.25 15.49 10.32
N HIS A 159 2.59 14.40 9.65
CA HIS A 159 1.64 13.39 9.19
C HIS A 159 2.35 12.07 8.89
N LEU A 160 1.57 10.99 8.85
CA LEU A 160 1.98 9.73 8.23
C LEU A 160 1.49 9.75 6.77
N HIS A 161 2.38 9.53 5.81
CA HIS A 161 1.94 9.16 4.47
C HIS A 161 1.79 7.64 4.42
N PHE A 162 0.58 7.15 4.19
CA PHE A 162 0.29 5.71 4.14
C PHE A 162 -0.32 5.32 2.79
N ALA A 163 0.18 4.27 2.16
CA ALA A 163 -0.29 3.82 0.86
C ALA A 163 -0.37 2.30 0.72
N ILE A 164 -1.22 1.84 -0.21
CA ILE A 164 -1.33 0.44 -0.61
C ILE A 164 -1.04 0.32 -2.11
N TYR A 165 -0.15 -0.61 -2.44
CA TYR A 165 0.28 -0.93 -3.79
C TYR A 165 0.08 -2.42 -4.10
N THR A 166 -0.50 -2.74 -5.26
CA THR A 166 -0.82 -4.11 -5.71
C THR A 166 -0.11 -4.47 -7.01
N GLY A 167 0.81 -3.62 -7.48
CA GLY A 167 1.66 -3.94 -8.63
C GLY A 167 2.85 -4.80 -8.23
N SER A 168 3.64 -5.21 -9.23
CA SER A 168 4.87 -5.95 -8.98
C SER A 168 5.96 -5.04 -8.42
N TRP A 169 6.59 -5.47 -7.32
CA TRP A 169 7.76 -4.81 -6.77
C TRP A 169 9.01 -5.11 -7.59
N THR A 170 9.83 -4.10 -7.83
CA THR A 170 11.06 -4.20 -8.63
C THR A 170 12.31 -3.73 -7.87
N GLY A 171 12.23 -3.60 -6.54
CA GLY A 171 13.33 -3.13 -5.70
C GLY A 171 13.60 -1.62 -5.80
N ALA A 172 12.64 -0.83 -6.28
CA ALA A 172 12.81 0.61 -6.53
C ALA A 172 11.79 1.45 -5.78
N VAL A 173 12.23 2.52 -5.10
CA VAL A 173 11.36 3.43 -4.32
C VAL A 173 10.10 3.83 -5.10
N LEU A 174 8.93 3.46 -4.56
CA LEU A 174 7.64 3.83 -5.12
C LEU A 174 7.40 5.35 -5.00
N PRO A 175 6.73 5.97 -5.99
CA PRO A 175 6.38 7.38 -5.91
C PRO A 175 5.20 7.63 -4.97
N GLY A 176 5.23 8.73 -4.19
CA GLY A 176 4.05 9.21 -3.46
C GLY A 176 3.06 10.01 -4.32
N TRP A 177 3.45 10.33 -5.56
CA TRP A 177 2.63 11.06 -6.52
C TRP A 177 2.71 10.41 -7.89
N TRP A 178 1.57 10.12 -8.49
CA TRP A 178 1.50 9.76 -9.89
C TRP A 178 1.62 11.01 -10.74
N ARG A 179 2.45 10.93 -11.78
CA ARG A 179 2.68 12.01 -12.74
C ARG A 179 2.67 11.42 -14.14
N PRO A 180 1.96 12.03 -15.10
CA PRO A 180 1.88 11.49 -16.45
C PRO A 180 3.24 11.50 -17.15
N GLU A 181 4.11 12.47 -16.88
CA GLU A 181 5.48 12.46 -17.42
C GLU A 181 6.39 11.38 -16.79
N GLN A 182 5.91 10.69 -15.75
CA GLN A 182 6.59 9.58 -15.07
C GLN A 182 5.74 8.30 -15.11
N PHE A 183 4.89 8.14 -16.14
CA PHE A 183 3.97 6.99 -16.25
C PHE A 183 4.68 5.62 -16.22
N TRP A 184 5.96 5.57 -16.61
CA TRP A 184 6.77 4.36 -16.56
C TRP A 184 7.12 3.93 -15.13
N ARG A 185 7.05 4.82 -14.14
CA ARG A 185 7.37 4.49 -12.72
C ARG A 185 6.30 3.63 -12.07
N THR A 186 5.04 3.86 -12.42
CA THR A 186 3.90 3.09 -11.91
C THR A 186 2.65 3.34 -12.73
N ARG A 187 1.74 2.36 -12.74
CA ARG A 187 0.37 2.52 -13.22
C ARG A 187 -0.52 2.98 -12.07
N LEU A 188 -1.49 3.84 -12.36
CA LEU A 188 -2.45 4.31 -11.35
C LEU A 188 -3.32 3.15 -10.81
N SER A 189 -3.65 2.18 -11.66
CA SER A 189 -4.45 0.99 -11.29
C SER A 189 -3.76 0.04 -10.30
N TYR A 190 -2.48 0.23 -10.01
CA TYR A 190 -1.76 -0.53 -8.98
C TYR A 190 -1.90 0.07 -7.59
N TRP A 191 -2.57 1.21 -7.44
CA TRP A 191 -2.71 1.87 -6.15
C TRP A 191 -4.14 1.80 -5.67
N GLN A 192 -4.30 1.55 -4.37
CA GLN A 192 -5.60 1.38 -3.73
C GLN A 192 -5.79 2.44 -2.65
N ALA A 193 -7.04 2.84 -2.42
CA ALA A 193 -7.41 3.64 -1.26
C ALA A 193 -7.14 2.81 0.03
N PRO A 194 -6.18 3.20 0.90
CA PRO A 194 -5.67 2.32 1.95
C PRO A 194 -6.72 1.82 2.93
N LYS A 195 -7.51 2.73 3.51
CA LYS A 195 -8.54 2.37 4.49
C LYS A 195 -9.59 1.43 3.89
N THR A 196 -10.12 1.78 2.71
CA THR A 196 -11.10 0.96 2.00
C THR A 196 -10.55 -0.43 1.65
N PHE A 197 -9.28 -0.53 1.29
CA PHE A 197 -8.64 -1.81 0.98
C PHE A 197 -8.55 -2.71 2.21
N ILE A 198 -8.07 -2.18 3.34
CA ILE A 198 -7.98 -2.90 4.62
C ILE A 198 -9.36 -3.38 5.08
N GLU A 199 -10.37 -2.49 5.03
CA GLU A 199 -11.75 -2.84 5.41
C GLU A 199 -12.32 -3.96 4.54
N LYS A 200 -12.06 -3.95 3.23
CA LYS A 200 -12.51 -5.01 2.32
C LYS A 200 -11.86 -6.36 2.62
N LEU A 201 -10.54 -6.41 2.82
CA LEU A 201 -9.85 -7.66 3.13
C LEU A 201 -10.28 -8.27 4.47
N ASN A 202 -10.67 -7.44 5.44
CA ASN A 202 -11.16 -7.88 6.74
C ASN A 202 -12.60 -8.43 6.73
N LEU A 203 -13.33 -8.30 5.62
CA LEU A 203 -14.71 -8.80 5.46
C LEU A 203 -14.78 -10.17 4.78
N VAL A 204 -13.65 -10.66 4.26
CA VAL A 204 -13.51 -11.98 3.61
C VAL A 204 -13.11 -13.02 4.66
#